data_AF-A0A7S3SJD8-F1
#
_entry.id   AF-A0A7S3SJD8-F1
#
_cell.length_a   1.000
_cell.length_b   1.000
_cell.length_c   1.000
_cell.angle_alpha   90.00
_cell.angle_beta   90.00
_cell.angle_gamma   90.00
#
_symmetry.space_group_name_H-M   'P 1'
#
loop_
_entity.id
_entity.type
_entity.pdbx_description
1 polymer ?
#
loop_
_entity_poly.entity_id
_entity_poly.type
_entity_poly.pdbx_seq_one_letter_code
_entity_poly.pdbx_strand_id
1 'polypeptide(L)'
;NNIHFFNGRFIAGPDSRSCIASLLMITVPSILWQLEVGSFFSRRYSVFFPILAFILQVFSLVFLLATAFSDPGIIPRQKDYTEQYDARTKTYRKEKPPKQFDLMLRVHPFKVKHCPPCNIYRPPR
;
A
#
# COMPACT_ATOMS: atom_id res chain seq x y z
N ASN A 1 4.98 12.14 -2.54
CA ASN A 1 5.04 12.17 -4.01
C ASN A 1 4.80 10.75 -4.46
N ASN A 2 3.64 10.45 -5.04
CA ASN A 2 3.29 9.07 -5.41
C ASN A 2 3.62 8.88 -6.89
N ILE A 3 4.18 7.74 -7.25
CA ILE A 3 4.68 7.50 -8.61
C ILE A 3 3.62 6.68 -9.32
N HIS A 4 2.98 7.28 -10.32
CA HIS A 4 1.93 6.63 -11.11
C HIS A 4 2.58 5.90 -12.28
N PHE A 5 2.56 4.57 -12.24
CA PHE A 5 2.96 3.73 -13.37
C PHE A 5 1.73 3.33 -14.19
N PHE A 6 1.90 3.19 -15.51
CA PHE A 6 0.84 2.79 -16.46
C PHE A 6 -0.47 3.58 -16.33
N ASN A 7 -0.44 4.88 -16.63
CA ASN A 7 -1.64 5.71 -16.75
C ASN A 7 -2.55 5.70 -15.50
N GLY A 8 -1.97 5.52 -14.31
CA GLY A 8 -2.69 5.55 -13.03
C GLY A 8 -3.17 4.19 -12.49
N ARG A 9 -2.91 3.07 -13.18
CA ARG A 9 -3.31 1.73 -12.71
C ARG A 9 -2.44 1.16 -11.60
N PHE A 10 -1.17 1.54 -11.55
CA PHE A 10 -0.25 1.10 -10.50
C PHE A 10 0.24 2.32 -9.73
N ILE A 11 -0.25 2.45 -8.50
CA ILE A 11 0.17 3.52 -7.58
C ILE A 11 1.29 2.92 -6.74
N ALA A 12 2.54 3.25 -7.08
CA ALA A 12 3.68 2.88 -6.26
C ALA A 12 3.88 3.95 -5.18
N GLY A 13 4.20 3.49 -3.97
CA GLY A 13 4.70 4.36 -2.91
C GLY A 13 5.98 5.11 -3.35
N PRO A 14 6.42 6.11 -2.57
CA PRO A 14 7.63 6.88 -2.87
C PRO A 14 8.89 6.00 -3.02
N ASP A 15 8.89 4.78 -2.48
CA ASP A 15 10.01 3.84 -2.48
C ASP A 15 9.91 2.75 -3.57
N SER A 16 9.65 3.13 -4.82
CA SER A 16 9.60 2.18 -5.95
C SER A 16 10.91 1.41 -6.16
N ARG A 17 12.06 2.02 -5.82
CA ARG A 17 13.37 1.37 -5.85
C ARG A 17 13.46 0.17 -4.91
N SER A 18 12.84 0.25 -3.74
CA SER A 18 12.83 -0.86 -2.77
C SER A 18 12.03 -2.05 -3.31
N CYS A 19 10.89 -1.79 -3.97
CA CYS A 19 10.10 -2.84 -4.61
C CYS A 19 10.87 -3.57 -5.72
N ILE A 20 11.60 -2.81 -6.56
CA ILE A 20 12.44 -3.39 -7.62
C ILE A 20 13.58 -4.21 -7.02
N ALA A 21 14.23 -3.70 -5.97
CA ALA A 21 15.29 -4.42 -5.27
C ALA A 21 14.78 -5.74 -4.66
N SER A 22 13.63 -5.74 -3.99
CA SER A 22 13.00 -6.95 -3.47
C SER A 22 12.65 -7.95 -4.57
N LEU A 23 12.13 -7.46 -5.70
CA LEU A 23 11.81 -8.31 -6.85
C LEU A 23 13.07 -8.99 -7.42
N LEU A 24 14.17 -8.25 -7.57
CA LEU A 24 15.46 -8.81 -8.00
C LEU A 24 16.04 -9.79 -6.98
N MET A 25 15.98 -9.43 -5.70
CA MET A 25 16.53 -10.25 -4.61
C MET A 25 15.80 -11.58 -4.45
N ILE A 26 14.51 -11.65 -4.79
CA ILE A 26 13.75 -12.91 -4.80
C ILE A 26 13.96 -13.66 -6.13
N THR A 27 13.88 -12.98 -7.28
CA THR A 27 13.91 -13.66 -8.60
C THR A 27 15.26 -14.27 -8.94
N VAL A 28 16.36 -13.56 -8.70
CA VAL A 28 17.71 -14.01 -9.08
C VAL A 28 18.09 -15.35 -8.44
N PRO A 29 18.07 -15.51 -7.10
CA PRO A 29 18.43 -16.78 -6.47
C PRO A 29 17.45 -17.90 -6.81
N SER A 30 16.15 -17.61 -6.95
CA SER A 30 15.15 -18.61 -7.32
C SER A 30 15.35 -19.16 -8.72
N ILE A 31 15.72 -18.31 -9.69
CA ILE A 31 16.02 -18.75 -11.07
C ILE A 31 17.29 -19.59 -11.10
N LEU A 32 18.36 -19.16 -10.39
CA LEU A 32 19.60 -19.93 -10.30
C LEU A 32 19.36 -21.33 -9.71
N TRP A 33 18.53 -21.43 -8.66
CA TRP A 33 18.17 -22.72 -8.07
C TRP A 33 17.40 -23.60 -9.06
N GLN A 34 16.47 -23.05 -9.83
CA GLN A 34 15.70 -23.82 -10.83
C GLN A 34 16.59 -24.36 -11.96
N LEU A 35 17.56 -23.57 -12.43
CA LEU A 35 18.46 -23.96 -13.52
C LEU A 35 19.42 -25.08 -13.12
N GLU A 36 20.05 -24.95 -11.95
CA GLU A 36 21.05 -25.91 -11.49
C GLU A 36 20.40 -27.09 -10.76
N VAL A 37 19.77 -26.80 -9.62
CA VAL A 37 19.24 -27.81 -8.69
C VAL A 37 17.95 -28.41 -9.22
N GLY A 38 17.04 -27.59 -9.74
CA GLY A 38 15.76 -28.04 -10.29
C GLY A 38 15.95 -29.00 -11.48
N SER A 39 16.87 -28.68 -12.39
CA SER A 39 17.21 -29.53 -13.55
C SER A 39 17.84 -30.85 -13.13
N PHE A 40 18.78 -30.83 -12.17
CA PHE A 40 19.39 -32.04 -11.62
C PHE A 40 18.36 -32.95 -10.94
N PHE A 41 17.49 -32.37 -10.09
CA PHE A 41 16.48 -33.11 -9.33
C PHE A 41 15.40 -33.71 -10.24
N SER A 42 14.98 -32.97 -11.27
CA SER A 42 14.04 -33.42 -12.30
C SER A 42 14.54 -34.65 -13.05
N ARG A 43 15.83 -34.65 -13.45
CA ARG A 43 16.43 -35.76 -14.19
C ARG A 43 16.66 -37.00 -13.34
N ARG A 44 16.91 -36.85 -12.03
CA ARG A 44 17.33 -37.96 -11.17
C ARG A 44 16.22 -38.56 -10.31
N TYR A 45 15.24 -37.76 -9.90
CA TYR A 45 14.24 -38.18 -8.92
C TYR A 45 12.81 -37.94 -9.40
N SER A 46 12.38 -36.69 -9.47
CA SER A 46 11.00 -36.34 -9.83
C SER A 46 10.88 -34.88 -10.19
N VAL A 47 10.04 -34.58 -11.18
CA VAL A 47 9.75 -33.23 -11.66
C VAL A 47 8.79 -32.48 -10.73
N PHE A 48 8.19 -33.15 -9.74
CA PHE A 48 7.20 -32.56 -8.85
C PHE A 48 7.72 -31.35 -8.05
N PHE A 49 8.90 -31.48 -7.46
CA PHE A 49 9.50 -30.44 -6.63
C PHE A 49 9.85 -29.15 -7.38
N PRO A 50 10.53 -29.17 -8.55
CA PRO A 50 10.79 -27.94 -9.30
C PRO A 50 9.51 -27.26 -9.80
N ILE A 51 8.47 -28.03 -10.16
CA ILE A 51 7.15 -27.49 -10.53
C ILE A 51 6.52 -26.77 -9.34
N LEU A 52 6.49 -27.40 -8.16
CA LEU A 52 5.93 -26.79 -6.95
C LEU A 52 6.69 -25.51 -6.55
N ALA A 53 8.03 -25.54 -6.62
CA ALA A 53 8.87 -24.37 -6.36
C ALA A 53 8.59 -23.23 -7.35
N PHE A 54 8.35 -23.54 -8.63
CA PHE A 54 7.99 -22.55 -9.64
C PHE A 54 6.63 -21.91 -9.34
N ILE A 55 5.63 -22.71 -8.97
CA ILE A 55 4.30 -22.22 -8.59
C ILE A 55 4.41 -21.27 -7.37
N LEU A 56 5.11 -21.69 -6.32
CA LEU A 56 5.32 -20.86 -5.13
C LEU A 56 6.06 -19.55 -5.44
N GLN A 57 7.05 -19.59 -6.33
CA GLN A 57 7.76 -18.41 -6.80
C GLN A 57 6.82 -17.43 -7.51
N VAL A 58 5.93 -17.92 -8.38
CA VAL A 58 4.93 -17.08 -9.06
C VAL A 58 3.97 -16.45 -8.04
N PHE A 59 3.46 -17.23 -7.08
CA PHE A 59 2.60 -16.70 -6.02
C PHE A 59 3.29 -15.62 -5.18
N SER A 60 4.56 -15.82 -4.82
CA SER A 60 5.35 -14.82 -4.09
C SER A 60 5.44 -13.50 -4.88
N LEU A 61 5.71 -13.56 -6.19
CA LEU A 61 5.75 -12.38 -7.04
C LEU A 61 4.39 -11.69 -7.14
N VAL A 62 3.31 -12.46 -7.29
CA VAL A 62 1.94 -11.90 -7.31
C VAL A 62 1.61 -11.21 -6.00
N PHE A 63 1.91 -11.82 -4.85
CA PHE A 63 1.68 -11.19 -3.54
C PHE A 63 2.55 -9.95 -3.33
N LEU A 64 3.81 -9.98 -3.77
CA LEU A 64 4.68 -8.82 -3.72
C LEU A 64 4.12 -7.65 -4.55
N LEU A 65 3.67 -7.92 -5.78
CA LEU A 65 3.05 -6.88 -6.61
C LEU A 65 1.70 -6.42 -6.05
N ALA A 66 0.88 -7.34 -5.56
CA ALA A 66 -0.41 -7.03 -4.95
C ALA A 66 -0.22 -6.10 -3.75
N THR A 67 0.73 -6.40 -2.85
CA THR A 67 1.01 -5.56 -1.68
C THR A 67 1.69 -4.24 -2.05
N ALA A 68 2.63 -4.24 -3.00
CA ALA A 68 3.33 -3.04 -3.44
C ALA A 68 2.42 -2.03 -4.14
N PHE A 69 1.40 -2.51 -4.86
CA PHE A 69 0.46 -1.68 -5.60
C PHE A 69 -0.92 -1.56 -4.96
N SER A 70 -1.15 -2.21 -3.81
CA SER A 70 -2.37 -2.00 -3.05
C SER A 70 -2.42 -0.56 -2.56
N ASP A 71 -3.49 0.14 -2.93
CA ASP A 71 -3.72 1.51 -2.50
C ASP A 71 -3.79 1.53 -0.95
N PRO A 72 -2.95 2.33 -0.26
CA PRO A 72 -3.02 2.47 1.19
C PRO A 72 -4.32 3.15 1.71
N GLY A 73 -5.29 3.40 0.83
CA GLY A 73 -6.51 4.14 1.11
C GLY A 73 -6.22 5.65 1.04
N ILE A 74 -5.82 6.13 -0.14
CA ILE A 74 -5.56 7.56 -0.35
C ILE A 74 -6.86 8.35 -0.18
N ILE A 75 -6.98 9.01 0.97
CA ILE A 75 -8.06 9.98 1.22
C ILE A 75 -7.71 11.26 0.42
N PRO A 76 -8.61 11.76 -0.45
CA PRO A 76 -8.35 12.93 -1.26
C PRO A 76 -8.06 14.13 -0.37
N ARG A 77 -6.94 14.82 -0.63
CA ARG A 77 -6.55 16.00 0.15
C ARG A 77 -7.45 17.17 -0.22
N GLN A 78 -7.83 17.97 0.78
CA GLN A 78 -8.57 19.22 0.54
C GLN A 78 -7.57 20.34 0.26
N LYS A 79 -7.82 21.15 -0.78
CA LYS A 79 -6.90 22.26 -1.14
C LYS A 79 -6.91 23.32 -0.06
N ASP A 80 -8.09 23.61 0.46
CA ASP A 80 -8.29 24.52 1.57
C ASP A 80 -9.13 23.88 2.66
N TYR A 81 -8.93 24.36 3.89
CA TYR A 81 -9.73 23.98 5.05
C TYR A 81 -11.21 24.35 4.91
N THR A 82 -11.53 25.29 4.01
CA THR A 82 -12.88 25.77 3.72
C THR A 82 -13.71 24.77 2.90
N GLU A 83 -13.07 23.85 2.19
CA GLU A 83 -13.76 22.81 1.42
C GLU A 83 -14.37 21.72 2.32
N GLN A 84 -14.05 21.73 3.62
CA GLN A 84 -14.61 20.77 4.57
C GLN A 84 -16.02 21.17 4.98
N TYR A 85 -17.00 20.43 4.45
CA TYR A 85 -18.41 20.57 4.79
C TYR A 85 -18.72 19.81 6.09
N ASP A 86 -19.32 20.50 7.06
CA ASP A 86 -19.82 19.87 8.28
C ASP A 86 -21.31 19.53 8.11
N ALA A 87 -21.61 18.23 8.08
CA ALA A 87 -22.98 17.75 7.92
C ALA A 87 -23.89 18.10 9.12
N ARG A 88 -23.35 18.35 10.31
CA ARG A 88 -24.15 18.73 11.49
C ARG A 88 -24.60 20.19 11.43
N THR A 89 -23.70 21.08 11.06
CA THR A 89 -24.00 22.52 10.98
C THR A 89 -24.45 22.96 9.59
N LYS A 90 -24.39 22.07 8.60
CA LYS A 90 -24.68 22.32 7.17
C LYS A 90 -23.92 23.53 6.60
N THR A 91 -22.71 23.76 7.11
CA THR A 91 -21.89 24.90 6.69
C THR A 91 -20.48 24.45 6.36
N TYR A 92 -19.86 25.22 5.46
CA TYR A 92 -18.43 25.12 5.19
C TYR A 92 -17.66 25.79 6.31
N ARG A 93 -16.49 25.23 6.64
CA ARG A 93 -15.60 25.81 7.65
C ARG A 93 -15.10 27.17 7.16
N LYS A 94 -15.21 28.22 8.00
CA LYS A 94 -14.72 29.56 7.70
C LYS A 94 -13.39 29.89 8.36
N GLU A 95 -13.08 29.23 9.47
CA GLU A 95 -11.91 29.50 10.30
C GLU A 95 -10.89 28.36 10.22
N LYS A 96 -9.64 28.69 10.59
CA LYS A 96 -8.57 27.68 10.61
C LYS A 96 -8.88 26.61 11.66
N PRO A 97 -8.81 25.31 11.32
CA PRO A 97 -9.17 24.24 12.25
C PRO A 97 -8.24 24.19 13.47
N PRO A 98 -8.78 23.92 14.68
CA PRO A 98 -7.96 23.65 15.85
C PRO A 98 -7.16 22.36 15.66
N LYS A 99 -5.95 22.32 16.23
CA LYS A 99 -5.03 21.16 16.11
C LYS A 99 -5.64 19.87 16.64
N GLN A 100 -6.49 19.97 17.66
CA GLN A 100 -7.17 18.85 18.29
C GLN A 100 -8.64 19.21 18.47
N PHE A 101 -9.50 18.22 18.32
CA PHE A 101 -10.92 18.33 18.56
C PHE A 101 -11.38 17.05 19.25
N ASP A 102 -12.22 17.21 20.27
CA ASP A 102 -12.75 16.09 21.04
C ASP A 102 -14.11 15.71 20.46
N LEU A 103 -14.21 14.46 20.01
CA LEU A 103 -15.35 13.91 19.30
C LEU A 103 -15.97 12.81 20.15
N MET A 104 -17.23 12.98 20.57
CA MET A 104 -17.96 11.92 21.25
C MET A 104 -18.62 11.00 20.22
N LEU A 105 -18.14 9.77 20.13
CA LEU A 105 -18.73 8.70 19.33
C LEU A 105 -19.33 7.67 20.29
N ARG A 106 -20.66 7.49 20.23
CA ARG A 106 -21.35 6.44 21.00
C ARG A 106 -20.92 6.40 22.49
N VAL A 107 -20.92 7.59 23.12
CA VAL A 107 -20.58 7.83 24.54
C VAL A 107 -19.08 7.77 24.90
N HIS A 108 -18.19 7.47 23.94
CA HIS A 108 -16.75 7.45 24.17
C HIS A 108 -16.08 8.72 23.62
N PRO A 109 -15.26 9.44 24.42
CA PRO A 109 -14.53 10.61 23.95
C PRO A 109 -13.30 10.19 23.15
N PHE A 110 -13.22 10.61 21.89
CA PHE A 110 -12.05 10.44 21.02
C PHE A 110 -11.40 11.78 20.74
N LYS A 111 -10.08 11.87 20.92
CA LYS A 111 -9.31 13.05 20.54
C LYS A 111 -8.80 12.89 19.11
N VAL A 112 -9.41 13.59 18.16
CA VAL A 112 -8.96 13.58 16.76
C VAL A 112 -7.91 14.66 16.51
N LYS A 113 -6.88 14.31 15.74
CA LYS A 113 -5.79 15.23 15.37
C LYS A 113 -5.99 15.74 13.95
N HIS A 114 -5.80 17.04 13.76
CA HIS A 114 -5.82 17.67 12.44
C HIS A 114 -4.50 17.42 11.69
N CYS A 115 -4.57 17.14 10.39
CA CYS A 115 -3.42 16.96 9.51
C CYS A 115 -3.28 18.18 8.58
N PRO A 116 -2.37 19.15 8.86
CA PRO A 116 -2.22 20.36 8.06
C PRO A 116 -1.98 20.13 6.55
N PRO A 117 -1.14 19.17 6.10
CA PRO A 117 -0.89 19.00 4.67
C PRO A 117 -2.05 18.31 3.92
N CYS A 118 -2.97 17.64 4.64
CA CYS A 118 -4.13 17.01 4.03
C CYS A 118 -5.42 17.83 4.22
N ASN A 119 -5.38 18.83 5.11
CA ASN A 119 -6.52 19.64 5.58
C ASN A 119 -7.69 18.82 6.15
N ILE A 120 -7.44 17.63 6.68
CA ILE A 120 -8.47 16.69 7.18
C ILE A 120 -8.16 16.24 8.62
N TYR A 121 -9.21 15.94 9.40
CA TYR A 121 -9.08 15.25 10.69
C TYR A 121 -8.89 13.74 10.49
N ARG A 122 -7.85 13.18 11.10
CA ARG A 122 -7.59 11.74 10.98
C ARG A 122 -8.71 10.95 11.67
N PRO A 123 -9.35 9.99 10.98
CA PRO A 123 -10.36 9.16 11.62
C PRO A 123 -9.74 8.34 12.75
N PRO A 124 -10.49 8.08 13.83
CA PRO A 124 -10.06 7.12 14.84
C PRO A 124 -9.90 5.74 14.19
N ARG A 125 -8.79 5.07 14.48
CA ARG A 125 -8.54 3.69 14.06
C ARG A 125 -9.02 2.73 15.13
#